data_AF-A0A0S8C9P9-F1
#
_entry.id   AF-A0A0S8C9P9-F1
#
_cell.length_a   1.000
_cell.length_b   1.000
_cell.length_c   1.000
_cell.angle_alpha   90.00
_cell.angle_beta   90.00
_cell.angle_gamma   90.00
#
_symmetry.space_group_name_H-M   'P 1'
#
loop_
_entity.id
_entity.type
_entity.pdbx_description
1 polymer ?
#
loop_
_entity_poly.entity_id
_entity_poly.type
_entity_poly.pdbx_seq_one_letter_code
_entity_poly.pdbx_strand_id
1 'polypeptide(L)'
;MGRRTVALKSFLVPILAGICLSRIIQPLFFPLDIATFSIDFGHVSIFAATIYATLLYGGVESRFFWMSLSSSFDQLIYLAVKANQPADFFSAGSVTGSLAFVVLSVFVSRWYKPFSAALRTEMCKRSSMRNVAWFGMVLMLAIGGFRLAQAVALHTGIPNEDRSLMFHGYEIHHINTGLVLIYVAACCLYCDIGGRRIRGVIFGILAAGIALVNDQVVYYALKNVSDAAYNGIESLVGAVAVSSVQLLLLVLYTMKAHSVND
;
A
#
# COMPACT_ATOMS: atom_id res chain seq x y z
N MET A 1 -26.17 21.41 -10.29
CA MET A 1 -24.72 21.58 -10.02
C MET A 1 -24.22 20.94 -8.71
N GLY A 2 -25.01 20.83 -7.63
CA GLY A 2 -24.52 20.41 -6.30
C GLY A 2 -23.86 19.04 -6.15
N ARG A 3 -24.28 17.98 -6.88
CA ARG A 3 -23.69 16.63 -6.75
C ARG A 3 -22.26 16.50 -7.31
N ARG A 4 -21.85 17.35 -8.27
CA ARG A 4 -20.48 17.35 -8.83
C ARG A 4 -19.47 17.90 -7.82
N THR A 5 -19.85 18.93 -7.08
CA THR A 5 -18.98 19.65 -6.15
C THR A 5 -18.71 18.87 -4.87
N VAL A 6 -19.68 18.09 -4.39
CA VAL A 6 -19.54 17.25 -3.17
C VAL A 6 -18.61 16.05 -3.41
N ALA A 7 -18.67 15.44 -4.60
CA ALA A 7 -17.83 14.31 -4.97
C ALA A 7 -16.35 14.70 -5.11
N LEU A 8 -16.06 15.82 -5.78
CA LEU A 8 -14.70 16.32 -5.92
C LEU A 8 -14.07 16.66 -4.55
N LYS A 9 -14.83 17.29 -3.66
CA LYS A 9 -14.38 17.59 -2.29
C LYS A 9 -14.08 16.33 -1.47
N SER A 10 -14.81 15.24 -1.69
CA SER A 10 -14.62 13.99 -0.93
C SER A 10 -13.34 13.23 -1.27
N PHE A 11 -12.74 13.48 -2.44
CA PHE A 11 -11.47 12.88 -2.87
C PHE A 11 -10.30 13.84 -2.76
N LEU A 12 -10.48 15.08 -3.21
CA LEU A 12 -9.41 16.08 -3.24
C LEU A 12 -8.95 16.46 -1.82
N VAL A 13 -9.90 16.62 -0.89
CA VAL A 13 -9.57 17.04 0.48
C VAL A 13 -8.71 15.99 1.20
N PRO A 14 -9.04 14.69 1.21
CA PRO A 14 -8.17 13.70 1.83
C PRO A 14 -6.81 13.53 1.16
N ILE A 15 -6.73 13.65 -0.17
CA ILE A 15 -5.46 13.55 -0.90
C ILE A 15 -4.53 14.72 -0.54
N LEU A 16 -5.05 15.95 -0.60
CA LEU A 16 -4.29 17.13 -0.21
C LEU A 16 -3.93 17.08 1.28
N ALA A 17 -4.85 16.63 2.12
CA ALA A 17 -4.58 16.43 3.55
C ALA A 17 -3.41 15.46 3.75
N GLY A 18 -3.37 14.34 3.02
CA GLY A 18 -2.29 13.35 3.15
C GLY A 18 -0.93 13.90 2.75
N ILE A 19 -0.85 14.61 1.62
CA ILE A 19 0.38 15.29 1.16
C ILE A 19 0.82 16.39 2.13
N CYS A 20 -0.11 17.18 2.66
CA CYS A 20 0.23 18.19 3.66
C CYS A 20 0.70 17.54 4.96
N LEU A 21 0.06 16.43 5.36
CA LEU A 21 0.40 15.69 6.56
C LEU A 21 1.82 15.11 6.46
N SER A 22 2.19 14.46 5.34
CA SER A 22 3.57 13.99 5.12
C SER A 22 4.58 15.13 5.20
N ARG A 23 4.33 16.25 4.50
CA ARG A 23 5.24 17.39 4.45
C ARG A 23 5.43 18.11 5.79
N ILE A 24 4.42 18.13 6.66
CA ILE A 24 4.48 18.77 7.98
C ILE A 24 5.02 17.80 9.04
N ILE A 25 4.52 16.56 9.05
CA ILE A 25 4.81 15.60 10.13
C ILE A 25 6.18 14.95 9.94
N GLN A 26 6.60 14.67 8.71
CA GLN A 26 7.85 13.95 8.46
C GLN A 26 9.12 14.65 9.00
N PRO A 27 9.27 15.99 8.89
CA PRO A 27 10.38 16.70 9.52
C PRO A 27 10.29 16.75 11.06
N LEU A 28 9.09 16.61 11.62
CA LEU A 28 8.82 16.79 13.06
C LEU A 28 8.94 15.49 13.85
N PHE A 29 8.64 14.35 13.23
CA PHE A 29 8.72 13.04 13.84
C PHE A 29 9.96 12.30 13.31
N PHE A 30 11.08 12.55 13.98
CA PHE A 30 12.28 11.71 13.91
C PHE A 30 11.92 10.26 14.28
N PRO A 31 12.66 9.27 13.76
CA PRO A 31 12.22 7.89 13.86
C PRO A 31 12.11 7.44 15.33
N LEU A 32 11.04 6.71 15.61
CA LEU A 32 10.85 6.04 16.88
C LEU A 32 11.69 4.76 16.88
N ASP A 33 12.75 4.76 17.67
CA ASP A 33 13.62 3.60 17.82
C ASP A 33 13.08 2.62 18.86
N ILE A 34 12.83 1.38 18.46
CA ILE A 34 12.39 0.28 19.34
C ILE A 34 13.26 -0.94 19.05
N ALA A 35 14.15 -1.29 20.00
CA ALA A 35 15.09 -2.40 19.85
C ALA A 35 15.88 -2.32 18.52
N THR A 36 15.68 -3.27 17.61
CA THR A 36 16.30 -3.35 16.28
C THR A 36 15.55 -2.56 15.21
N PHE A 37 14.39 -1.97 15.54
CA PHE A 37 13.58 -1.19 14.62
C PHE A 37 13.74 0.33 14.81
N SER A 38 13.56 1.07 13.73
CA SER A 38 13.52 2.53 13.61
C SER A 38 12.32 2.88 12.73
N ILE A 39 11.24 3.39 13.33
CA ILE A 39 9.96 3.59 12.66
C ILE A 39 9.74 5.09 12.43
N ASP A 40 9.71 5.50 11.17
CA ASP A 40 9.33 6.87 10.80
C ASP A 40 7.85 6.98 10.38
N PHE A 41 7.41 8.22 10.14
CA PHE A 41 6.05 8.51 9.70
C PHE A 41 5.69 7.88 8.34
N GLY A 42 6.67 7.65 7.48
CA GLY A 42 6.52 6.95 6.21
C GLY A 42 6.05 5.52 6.36
N HIS A 43 6.75 4.75 7.18
CA HIS A 43 6.38 3.38 7.49
C HIS A 43 4.95 3.31 8.03
N VAL A 44 4.59 4.21 8.95
CA VAL A 44 3.23 4.28 9.52
C VAL A 44 2.19 4.62 8.44
N SER A 45 2.48 5.58 7.56
CA SER A 45 1.55 5.98 6.50
C SER A 45 1.30 4.85 5.49
N ILE A 46 2.36 4.14 5.08
CA ILE A 46 2.30 3.03 4.14
C ILE A 46 1.56 1.85 4.77
N PHE A 47 1.84 1.56 6.04
CA PHE A 47 1.13 0.52 6.78
C PHE A 47 -0.36 0.84 6.95
N ALA A 48 -0.71 2.09 7.26
CA ALA A 48 -2.10 2.53 7.29
C ALA A 48 -2.76 2.36 5.91
N ALA A 49 -2.08 2.77 4.83
CA ALA A 49 -2.60 2.66 3.46
C ALA A 49 -2.88 1.20 3.07
N THR A 50 -2.00 0.26 3.41
CA THR A 50 -2.17 -1.18 3.14
C THR A 50 -3.27 -1.82 3.98
N ILE A 51 -3.41 -1.45 5.27
CA ILE A 51 -4.57 -1.86 6.09
C ILE A 51 -5.87 -1.39 5.45
N TYR A 52 -5.95 -0.11 5.09
CA TYR A 52 -7.16 0.43 4.50
C TYR A 52 -7.44 -0.16 3.11
N ALA A 53 -6.41 -0.44 2.30
CA ALA A 53 -6.55 -1.15 1.02
C ALA A 53 -7.14 -2.55 1.22
N THR A 54 -6.71 -3.25 2.26
CA THR A 54 -7.27 -4.56 2.64
C THR A 54 -8.76 -4.43 2.98
N LEU A 55 -9.13 -3.39 3.73
CA LEU A 55 -10.52 -3.14 4.15
C LEU A 55 -11.41 -2.55 3.05
N LEU A 56 -10.86 -2.02 1.95
CA LEU A 56 -11.64 -1.62 0.78
C LEU A 56 -12.45 -2.79 0.22
N TYR A 57 -11.91 -4.02 0.28
CA TYR A 57 -12.64 -5.23 -0.08
C TYR A 57 -13.92 -5.40 0.76
N GLY A 58 -13.88 -4.98 2.01
CA GLY A 58 -15.05 -4.93 2.89
C GLY A 58 -16.07 -3.85 2.54
N GLY A 59 -15.77 -2.90 1.66
CA GLY A 59 -16.66 -1.77 1.37
C GLY A 59 -16.45 -0.58 2.31
N VAL A 60 -15.33 -0.52 3.03
CA VAL A 60 -14.95 0.66 3.81
C VAL A 60 -14.34 1.71 2.88
N GLU A 61 -15.17 2.55 2.25
CA GLU A 61 -14.65 3.78 1.64
C GLU A 61 -14.29 4.79 2.75
N SER A 62 -13.02 4.81 3.12
CA SER A 62 -12.49 5.70 4.14
C SER A 62 -11.75 6.87 3.49
N ARG A 63 -12.09 8.10 3.86
CA ARG A 63 -11.26 9.28 3.53
C ARG A 63 -9.82 9.08 4.04
N PHE A 64 -9.63 8.36 5.14
CA PHE A 64 -8.31 8.02 5.66
C PHE A 64 -7.51 7.12 4.72
N PHE A 65 -8.13 6.24 3.93
CA PHE A 65 -7.41 5.46 2.90
C PHE A 65 -6.68 6.38 1.92
N TRP A 66 -7.43 7.31 1.31
CA TRP A 66 -6.88 8.24 0.33
C TRP A 66 -5.84 9.18 0.95
N MET A 67 -6.02 9.54 2.22
CA MET A 67 -5.05 10.35 2.97
C MET A 67 -3.76 9.59 3.27
N SER A 68 -3.84 8.36 3.78
CA SER A 68 -2.67 7.51 4.04
C SER A 68 -1.94 7.17 2.74
N LEU A 69 -2.68 6.80 1.69
CA LEU A 69 -2.12 6.47 0.38
C LEU A 69 -1.39 7.66 -0.26
N SER A 70 -2.00 8.84 -0.25
CA SER A 70 -1.37 10.05 -0.80
C SER A 70 -0.14 10.49 -0.01
N SER A 71 -0.17 10.35 1.33
CA SER A 71 1.01 10.54 2.18
C SER A 71 2.14 9.59 1.75
N SER A 72 1.86 8.29 1.60
CA SER A 72 2.84 7.29 1.14
C SER A 72 3.44 7.60 -0.23
N PHE A 73 2.61 8.05 -1.18
CA PHE A 73 3.08 8.43 -2.52
C PHE A 73 3.95 9.69 -2.49
N ASP A 74 3.58 10.72 -1.72
CA ASP A 74 4.40 11.93 -1.56
C ASP A 74 5.79 11.60 -1.03
N GLN A 75 5.88 10.66 -0.08
CA GLN A 75 7.17 10.19 0.42
C GLN A 75 7.99 9.46 -0.63
N LEU A 76 7.37 8.57 -1.43
CA LEU A 76 8.08 7.87 -2.49
C LEU A 76 8.56 8.80 -3.59
N ILE A 77 7.76 9.80 -3.94
CA ILE A 77 8.15 10.86 -4.88
C ILE A 77 9.35 11.62 -4.34
N TYR A 78 9.32 12.02 -3.07
CA TYR A 78 10.46 12.68 -2.45
C TYR A 78 11.73 11.80 -2.50
N LEU A 79 11.63 10.54 -2.09
CA LEU A 79 12.76 9.60 -2.11
C LEU A 79 13.31 9.43 -3.54
N ALA A 80 12.43 9.28 -4.53
CA ALA A 80 12.83 9.16 -5.94
C ALA A 80 13.49 10.44 -6.48
N VAL A 81 13.09 11.62 -6.04
CA VAL A 81 13.72 12.88 -6.45
C VAL A 81 15.09 13.04 -5.78
N LYS A 82 15.18 12.71 -4.49
CA LYS A 82 16.44 12.70 -3.74
C LYS A 82 17.45 11.69 -4.30
N ALA A 83 16.99 10.67 -5.03
CA ALA A 83 17.80 9.70 -5.80
C ALA A 83 18.68 10.30 -6.85
N ASN A 84 18.13 11.27 -7.55
CA ASN A 84 18.79 11.79 -8.73
C ASN A 84 19.58 13.06 -8.41
N GLN A 85 19.35 13.67 -7.25
CA GLN A 85 20.00 14.89 -6.81
C GLN A 85 19.76 15.09 -5.30
N PRO A 86 20.71 15.65 -4.53
CA PRO A 86 20.47 16.05 -3.15
C PRO A 86 19.39 17.13 -3.15
N ALA A 87 18.17 16.71 -2.84
CA ALA A 87 16.98 17.52 -2.93
C ALA A 87 16.25 17.47 -1.58
N ASP A 88 15.89 18.65 -1.09
CA ASP A 88 15.07 18.77 0.10
C ASP A 88 13.64 18.27 -0.15
N PHE A 89 12.93 17.98 0.94
CA PHE A 89 11.52 17.56 0.90
C PHE A 89 10.63 18.56 0.17
N PHE A 90 11.02 19.85 0.17
CA PHE A 90 10.36 20.96 -0.52
C PHE A 90 11.00 21.35 -1.86
N SER A 91 11.93 20.55 -2.39
CA SER A 91 12.52 20.78 -3.72
C SER A 91 11.46 20.84 -4.81
N ALA A 92 11.73 21.62 -5.87
CA ALA A 92 10.82 21.77 -7.00
C ALA A 92 10.42 20.41 -7.61
N GLY A 93 11.37 19.49 -7.77
CA GLY A 93 11.10 18.14 -8.29
C GLY A 93 10.13 17.34 -7.42
N SER A 94 10.31 17.36 -6.09
CA SER A 94 9.42 16.68 -5.14
C SER A 94 8.01 17.26 -5.21
N VAL A 95 7.89 18.59 -5.16
CA VAL A 95 6.59 19.28 -5.22
C VAL A 95 5.88 19.02 -6.55
N THR A 96 6.58 19.08 -7.68
CA THR A 96 6.00 18.82 -9.00
C THR A 96 5.49 17.38 -9.12
N GLY A 97 6.25 16.40 -8.62
CA GLY A 97 5.80 15.00 -8.60
C GLY A 97 4.51 14.82 -7.80
N SER A 98 4.44 15.41 -6.60
CA SER A 98 3.24 15.30 -5.75
C SER A 98 2.04 16.01 -6.36
N LEU A 99 2.24 17.14 -7.04
CA LEU A 99 1.18 17.81 -7.80
C LEU A 99 0.69 16.96 -8.99
N ALA A 100 1.59 16.28 -9.70
CA ALA A 100 1.21 15.37 -10.78
C ALA A 100 0.35 14.21 -10.26
N PHE A 101 0.67 13.67 -9.08
CA PHE A 101 -0.14 12.66 -8.40
C PHE A 101 -1.55 13.18 -8.03
N VAL A 102 -1.66 14.43 -7.55
CA VAL A 102 -2.96 15.07 -7.30
C VAL A 102 -3.78 15.16 -8.59
N VAL A 103 -3.18 15.61 -9.69
CA VAL A 103 -3.86 15.74 -10.99
C VAL A 103 -4.37 14.38 -11.48
N LEU A 104 -3.52 13.34 -11.42
CA LEU A 104 -3.90 11.98 -11.81
C LEU A 104 -5.06 11.46 -10.95
N SER A 105 -4.99 11.68 -9.64
CA SER A 105 -6.04 11.26 -8.72
C SER A 105 -7.37 11.99 -8.96
N VAL A 106 -7.32 13.29 -9.30
CA VAL A 106 -8.50 14.06 -9.72
C VAL A 106 -9.10 13.49 -11.01
N PHE A 107 -8.26 13.15 -11.99
CA PHE A 107 -8.72 12.56 -13.24
C PHE A 107 -9.46 11.25 -12.99
N VAL A 108 -8.87 10.34 -12.21
CA VAL A 108 -9.47 9.05 -11.81
C VAL A 108 -10.80 9.26 -11.07
N SER A 109 -10.86 10.26 -10.17
CA SER A 109 -12.09 10.61 -9.45
C SER A 109 -13.21 11.21 -10.32
N ARG A 110 -12.94 11.62 -11.56
CA ARG A 110 -13.95 12.20 -12.46
C ARG A 110 -14.71 11.15 -13.27
N TRP A 111 -14.10 10.01 -13.56
CA TRP A 111 -14.73 8.86 -14.23
C TRP A 111 -15.61 8.00 -13.30
N TYR A 112 -15.51 8.26 -11.99
CA TYR A 112 -16.13 7.63 -10.83
C TYR A 112 -17.68 7.64 -10.73
N LYS A 113 -18.36 8.54 -11.44
CA LYS A 113 -19.64 9.10 -10.99
C LYS A 113 -20.90 8.22 -10.79
N PRO A 114 -21.02 6.96 -11.27
CA PRO A 114 -22.21 6.16 -10.99
C PRO A 114 -22.16 5.23 -9.76
N PHE A 115 -21.00 4.94 -9.15
CA PHE A 115 -20.85 3.64 -8.48
C PHE A 115 -20.96 3.60 -6.94
N SER A 116 -20.75 4.67 -6.18
CA SER A 116 -20.36 4.54 -4.75
C SER A 116 -21.38 3.97 -3.76
N ALA A 117 -22.68 4.11 -4.01
CA ALA A 117 -23.71 3.59 -3.10
C ALA A 117 -24.12 2.15 -3.45
N ALA A 118 -24.36 1.89 -4.74
CA ALA A 118 -24.69 0.55 -5.22
C ALA A 118 -23.50 -0.42 -5.09
N LEU A 119 -22.27 0.05 -5.34
CA LEU A 119 -21.05 -0.76 -5.22
C LEU A 119 -20.78 -1.14 -3.76
N ARG A 120 -21.09 -0.29 -2.79
CA ARG A 120 -20.86 -0.56 -1.35
C ARG A 120 -21.76 -1.67 -0.81
N THR A 121 -23.06 -1.56 -1.07
CA THR A 121 -24.05 -2.59 -0.68
C THR A 121 -23.71 -3.93 -1.33
N GLU A 122 -23.18 -3.86 -2.54
CA GLU A 122 -22.96 -5.03 -3.36
C GLU A 122 -21.59 -5.68 -3.06
N MET A 123 -20.56 -4.91 -2.74
CA MET A 123 -19.27 -5.42 -2.23
C MET A 123 -19.41 -6.11 -0.86
N CYS A 124 -20.20 -5.57 0.07
CA CYS A 124 -20.51 -6.23 1.34
C CYS A 124 -21.19 -7.61 1.14
N LYS A 125 -22.08 -7.73 0.15
CA LYS A 125 -22.71 -9.02 -0.21
C LYS A 125 -21.76 -10.00 -0.89
N ARG A 126 -20.58 -9.53 -1.32
CA ARG A 126 -19.63 -10.26 -2.17
C ARG A 126 -18.37 -10.71 -1.41
N SER A 127 -18.23 -10.37 -0.13
CA SER A 127 -17.12 -10.77 0.72
C SER A 127 -17.26 -12.23 1.19
N SER A 128 -16.96 -13.20 0.33
CA SER A 128 -16.97 -14.62 0.75
C SER A 128 -15.72 -14.98 1.54
N MET A 129 -15.85 -15.83 2.57
CA MET A 129 -14.71 -16.40 3.31
C MET A 129 -13.75 -17.17 2.39
N ARG A 130 -14.25 -17.72 1.28
CA ARG A 130 -13.41 -18.35 0.23
C ARG A 130 -12.40 -17.36 -0.36
N ASN A 131 -12.84 -16.15 -0.68
CA ASN A 131 -11.94 -15.13 -1.21
C ASN A 131 -10.95 -14.68 -0.13
N VAL A 132 -11.40 -14.50 1.11
CA VAL A 132 -10.51 -14.14 2.24
C VAL A 132 -9.43 -15.20 2.44
N ALA A 133 -9.79 -16.49 2.38
CA ALA A 133 -8.83 -17.59 2.42
C ALA A 133 -7.85 -17.55 1.24
N TRP A 134 -8.36 -17.31 0.02
CA TRP A 134 -7.52 -17.14 -1.17
C TRP A 134 -6.51 -15.99 -1.02
N PHE A 135 -6.94 -14.84 -0.49
CA PHE A 135 -6.06 -13.71 -0.22
C PHE A 135 -5.03 -14.03 0.85
N GLY A 136 -5.43 -14.66 1.95
CA GLY A 136 -4.48 -15.10 2.98
C GLY A 136 -3.42 -16.03 2.40
N MET A 137 -3.82 -16.97 1.55
CA MET A 137 -2.90 -17.88 0.87
C MET A 137 -1.94 -17.13 -0.05
N VAL A 138 -2.44 -16.28 -0.96
CA VAL A 138 -1.59 -15.52 -1.89
C VAL A 138 -0.66 -14.55 -1.14
N LEU A 139 -1.14 -13.91 -0.08
CA LEU A 139 -0.36 -13.00 0.76
C LEU A 139 0.86 -13.73 1.37
N MET A 140 0.64 -14.91 1.96
CA MET A 140 1.72 -15.70 2.58
C MET A 140 2.66 -16.33 1.55
N LEU A 141 2.12 -16.83 0.44
CA LEU A 141 2.92 -17.36 -0.66
C LEU A 141 3.77 -16.28 -1.34
N ALA A 142 3.26 -15.06 -1.48
CA ALA A 142 4.02 -13.95 -2.02
C ALA A 142 5.20 -13.63 -1.11
N ILE A 143 4.99 -13.45 0.20
CA ILE A 143 6.09 -13.20 1.16
C ILE A 143 7.13 -14.32 1.06
N GLY A 144 6.74 -15.58 1.27
CA GLY A 144 7.69 -16.70 1.24
C GLY A 144 8.37 -16.88 -0.12
N GLY A 145 7.62 -16.73 -1.21
CA GLY A 145 8.12 -16.86 -2.58
C GLY A 145 9.12 -15.78 -2.95
N PHE A 146 8.86 -14.52 -2.60
CA PHE A 146 9.81 -13.42 -2.82
C PHE A 146 11.10 -13.63 -2.02
N ARG A 147 11.00 -14.06 -0.76
CA ARG A 147 12.18 -14.37 0.06
C ARG A 147 13.02 -15.50 -0.52
N LEU A 148 12.36 -16.58 -0.96
CA LEU A 148 13.06 -17.69 -1.62
C LEU A 148 13.72 -17.24 -2.92
N ALA A 149 13.04 -16.46 -3.75
CA ALA A 149 13.59 -15.94 -4.99
C ALA A 149 14.83 -15.07 -4.74
N GLN A 150 14.77 -14.16 -3.76
CA GLN A 150 15.90 -13.32 -3.36
C GLN A 150 17.08 -14.14 -2.81
N ALA A 151 16.81 -15.15 -1.98
CA ALA A 151 17.85 -16.04 -1.46
C ALA A 151 18.54 -16.84 -2.57
N VAL A 152 17.77 -17.38 -3.53
CA VAL A 152 18.33 -18.07 -4.71
C VAL A 152 19.19 -17.12 -5.53
N ALA A 153 18.69 -15.92 -5.81
CA ALA A 153 19.40 -14.94 -6.62
C ALA A 153 20.73 -14.51 -5.97
N LEU A 154 20.74 -14.35 -4.63
CA LEU A 154 21.95 -14.12 -3.84
C LEU A 154 22.94 -15.29 -3.94
N HIS A 155 22.46 -16.53 -3.81
CA HIS A 155 23.30 -17.72 -3.93
C HIS A 155 23.89 -17.91 -5.33
N THR A 156 23.20 -17.44 -6.38
CA THR A 156 23.72 -17.45 -7.74
C THR A 156 24.70 -16.31 -8.05
N GLY A 157 25.00 -15.46 -7.07
CA GLY A 157 25.99 -14.39 -7.20
C GLY A 157 25.52 -13.19 -8.03
N ILE A 158 24.22 -13.07 -8.30
CA ILE A 158 23.68 -11.89 -8.98
C ILE A 158 23.87 -10.70 -8.02
N PRO A 159 24.52 -9.60 -8.43
CA PRO A 159 24.70 -8.46 -7.54
C PRO A 159 23.34 -7.83 -7.20
N ASN A 160 23.24 -7.16 -6.07
CA ASN A 160 21.94 -6.67 -5.58
C ASN A 160 21.35 -5.59 -6.53
N GLU A 161 22.23 -4.80 -7.15
CA GLU A 161 21.93 -3.78 -8.16
C GLU A 161 21.19 -4.33 -9.39
N ASP A 162 21.49 -5.58 -9.77
CA ASP A 162 20.86 -6.25 -10.91
C ASP A 162 19.54 -6.95 -10.53
N ARG A 163 19.29 -7.09 -9.22
CA ARG A 163 18.06 -7.67 -8.65
C ARG A 163 17.05 -6.59 -8.26
N SER A 164 17.52 -5.36 -8.04
CA SER A 164 16.75 -4.33 -7.34
C SER A 164 17.12 -2.91 -7.74
N LEU A 165 16.11 -2.02 -7.75
CA LEU A 165 16.37 -0.58 -7.82
C LEU A 165 16.76 -0.08 -6.42
N MET A 166 18.04 0.23 -6.23
CA MET A 166 18.59 0.70 -4.95
C MET A 166 18.66 2.24 -4.88
N PHE A 167 18.34 2.81 -3.72
CA PHE A 167 18.46 4.25 -3.43
C PHE A 167 18.90 4.48 -1.99
N HIS A 168 20.02 5.17 -1.78
CA HIS A 168 20.59 5.38 -0.43
C HIS A 168 20.76 4.08 0.39
N GLY A 169 20.99 2.94 -0.28
CA GLY A 169 21.09 1.62 0.35
C GLY A 169 19.77 0.87 0.53
N TYR A 170 18.66 1.43 0.02
CA TYR A 170 17.30 0.88 0.14
C TYR A 170 16.76 0.43 -1.24
N GLU A 171 16.34 -0.83 -1.40
CA GLU A 171 15.60 -1.37 -2.57
C GLU A 171 14.15 -0.81 -2.76
N ILE A 172 13.98 0.25 -3.55
CA ILE A 172 12.65 0.90 -3.72
C ILE A 172 11.70 0.05 -4.60
N HIS A 173 12.23 -0.88 -5.40
CA HIS A 173 11.43 -1.59 -6.40
C HIS A 173 10.25 -2.37 -5.82
N HIS A 174 10.41 -3.06 -4.68
CA HIS A 174 9.33 -3.83 -4.06
C HIS A 174 8.17 -2.96 -3.59
N ILE A 175 8.44 -1.80 -2.97
CA ILE A 175 7.39 -0.87 -2.53
C ILE A 175 6.66 -0.27 -3.73
N ASN A 176 7.41 0.17 -4.75
CA ASN A 176 6.81 0.76 -5.94
C ASN A 176 5.95 -0.24 -6.71
N THR A 177 6.49 -1.43 -7.00
CA THR A 177 5.76 -2.51 -7.65
C THR A 177 4.56 -2.93 -6.82
N GLY A 178 4.72 -3.09 -5.51
CA GLY A 178 3.64 -3.42 -4.60
C GLY A 178 2.51 -2.38 -4.60
N LEU A 179 2.84 -1.09 -4.54
CA LEU A 179 1.85 -0.01 -4.61
C LEU A 179 1.17 0.09 -5.96
N VAL A 180 1.86 -0.16 -7.07
CA VAL A 180 1.24 -0.24 -8.41
C VAL A 180 0.23 -1.39 -8.45
N LEU A 181 0.59 -2.57 -7.96
CA LEU A 181 -0.33 -3.72 -7.88
C LEU A 181 -1.53 -3.41 -6.98
N ILE A 182 -1.31 -2.81 -5.82
CA ILE A 182 -2.38 -2.35 -4.92
C ILE A 182 -3.29 -1.36 -5.65
N TYR A 183 -2.72 -0.40 -6.39
CA TYR A 183 -3.49 0.61 -7.10
C TYR A 183 -4.35 -0.01 -8.21
N VAL A 184 -3.74 -0.82 -9.07
CA VAL A 184 -4.45 -1.52 -10.14
C VAL A 184 -5.54 -2.42 -9.56
N ALA A 185 -5.24 -3.21 -8.54
CA ALA A 185 -6.22 -4.11 -7.94
C ALA A 185 -7.33 -3.35 -7.22
N ALA A 186 -7.00 -2.32 -6.44
CA ALA A 186 -7.98 -1.45 -5.79
C ALA A 186 -8.88 -0.79 -6.84
N CYS A 187 -8.32 -0.24 -7.92
CA CYS A 187 -9.10 0.29 -9.04
C CYS A 187 -9.99 -0.77 -9.69
N CYS A 188 -9.49 -1.98 -9.94
CA CYS A 188 -10.29 -3.06 -10.52
C CYS A 188 -11.43 -3.53 -9.60
N LEU A 189 -11.17 -3.68 -8.29
CA LEU A 189 -12.21 -3.98 -7.30
C LEU A 189 -13.24 -2.86 -7.21
N TYR A 190 -12.77 -1.63 -7.21
CA TYR A 190 -13.59 -0.43 -7.08
C TYR A 190 -14.46 -0.18 -8.33
N CYS A 191 -13.96 -0.51 -9.52
CA CYS A 191 -14.69 -0.37 -10.78
C CYS A 191 -15.46 -1.64 -11.19
N ASP A 192 -15.47 -2.70 -10.35
CA ASP A 192 -16.03 -4.04 -10.64
C ASP A 192 -15.60 -4.60 -12.01
N ILE A 193 -14.36 -4.32 -12.42
CA ILE A 193 -13.83 -4.72 -13.72
C ILE A 193 -13.83 -6.27 -13.79
N GLY A 194 -14.48 -6.80 -14.82
CA GLY A 194 -14.62 -8.23 -15.10
C GLY A 194 -15.46 -9.04 -14.09
N GLY A 195 -16.15 -8.37 -13.17
CA GLY A 195 -17.16 -8.96 -12.29
C GLY A 195 -16.65 -10.16 -11.46
N ARG A 196 -17.54 -11.14 -11.22
CA ARG A 196 -17.23 -12.29 -10.33
C ARG A 196 -16.12 -13.21 -10.87
N ARG A 197 -15.92 -13.28 -12.20
CA ARG A 197 -15.04 -14.27 -12.84
C ARG A 197 -13.55 -14.01 -12.57
N ILE A 198 -13.13 -12.75 -12.63
CA ILE A 198 -11.72 -12.38 -12.43
C ILE A 198 -11.43 -11.83 -11.04
N ARG A 199 -12.44 -11.80 -10.16
CA ARG A 199 -12.30 -11.20 -8.82
C ARG A 199 -11.26 -11.91 -7.97
N GLY A 200 -11.18 -13.24 -8.04
CA GLY A 200 -10.12 -13.99 -7.33
C GLY A 200 -8.72 -13.59 -7.81
N VAL A 201 -8.55 -13.35 -9.10
CA VAL A 201 -7.29 -12.88 -9.69
C VAL A 201 -6.97 -11.47 -9.20
N ILE A 202 -7.91 -10.54 -9.29
CA ILE A 202 -7.74 -9.16 -8.78
C ILE A 202 -7.36 -9.19 -7.29
N PHE A 203 -7.99 -10.08 -6.52
CA PHE A 203 -7.70 -10.21 -5.09
C PHE A 203 -6.33 -10.83 -4.81
N GLY A 204 -5.88 -11.77 -5.65
CA GLY A 204 -4.52 -12.27 -5.63
C GLY A 204 -3.51 -11.16 -5.95
N ILE A 205 -3.80 -10.29 -6.93
CA ILE A 205 -2.95 -9.13 -7.26
C ILE A 205 -2.87 -8.17 -6.07
N LEU A 206 -4.01 -7.88 -5.42
CA LEU A 206 -4.03 -7.05 -4.21
C LEU A 206 -3.19 -7.66 -3.09
N ALA A 207 -3.37 -8.96 -2.83
CA ALA A 207 -2.62 -9.69 -1.81
C ALA A 207 -1.11 -9.68 -2.09
N ALA A 208 -0.71 -9.92 -3.34
CA ALA A 208 0.71 -9.88 -3.74
C ALA A 208 1.30 -8.47 -3.61
N GLY A 209 0.55 -7.42 -3.97
CA GLY A 209 0.98 -6.04 -3.80
C GLY A 209 1.16 -5.66 -2.33
N ILE A 210 0.22 -6.05 -1.47
CA ILE A 210 0.30 -5.83 -0.02
C ILE A 210 1.47 -6.62 0.60
N ALA A 211 1.70 -7.87 0.18
CA ALA A 211 2.85 -8.66 0.60
C ALA A 211 4.16 -7.92 0.32
N LEU A 212 4.36 -7.47 -0.93
CA LEU A 212 5.56 -6.73 -1.33
C LEU A 212 5.80 -5.46 -0.50
N VAL A 213 4.73 -4.69 -0.27
CA VAL A 213 4.83 -3.47 0.54
C VAL A 213 5.14 -3.80 1.99
N ASN A 214 4.42 -4.73 2.61
CA ASN A 214 4.64 -5.10 4.01
C ASN A 214 6.05 -5.65 4.23
N ASP A 215 6.51 -6.51 3.31
CA ASP A 215 7.84 -7.10 3.35
C ASP A 215 8.93 -6.03 3.39
N GLN A 216 8.83 -5.07 2.48
CA GLN A 216 9.82 -4.00 2.38
C GLN A 216 9.69 -2.96 3.50
N VAL A 217 8.47 -2.61 3.94
CA VAL A 217 8.25 -1.67 5.06
C VAL A 217 8.84 -2.23 6.36
N VAL A 218 8.67 -3.53 6.61
CA VAL A 218 9.27 -4.15 7.80
C VAL A 218 10.79 -4.19 7.69
N TYR A 219 11.32 -4.51 6.50
CA TYR A 219 12.76 -4.49 6.26
C TYR A 219 13.37 -3.10 6.51
N TYR A 220 12.73 -2.04 6.02
CA TYR A 220 13.22 -0.67 6.19
C TYR A 220 13.04 -0.10 7.57
N ALA A 221 12.10 -0.66 8.32
CA ALA A 221 12.02 -0.37 9.73
C ALA A 221 13.21 -0.95 10.50
N LEU A 222 14.10 -1.79 9.94
CA LEU A 222 15.30 -2.26 10.66
C LEU A 222 16.39 -1.19 10.71
N LYS A 223 17.10 -1.11 11.85
CA LYS A 223 18.24 -0.21 12.04
C LYS A 223 19.44 -0.55 11.16
N ASN A 224 19.64 -1.83 10.83
CA ASN A 224 20.71 -2.30 9.96
C ASN A 224 20.11 -2.86 8.66
N VAL A 225 20.12 -2.05 7.61
CA VAL A 225 19.57 -2.40 6.30
C VAL A 225 20.67 -3.06 5.47
N SER A 226 20.60 -4.37 5.32
CA SER A 226 21.55 -5.20 4.56
C SER A 226 20.88 -6.47 4.03
N ASP A 227 21.49 -7.16 3.07
CA ASP A 227 20.99 -8.45 2.55
C ASP A 227 20.87 -9.51 3.65
N ALA A 228 21.80 -9.50 4.61
CA ALA A 228 21.78 -10.41 5.76
C ALA A 228 20.61 -10.10 6.69
N ALA A 229 20.34 -8.82 6.96
CA ALA A 229 19.21 -8.40 7.77
C ALA A 229 17.86 -8.63 7.06
N TYR A 230 17.82 -8.44 5.73
CA TYR A 230 16.67 -8.78 4.90
C TYR A 230 16.36 -10.26 5.08
N ASN A 231 17.30 -11.17 4.78
CA ASN A 231 17.08 -12.62 4.91
C ASN A 231 17.06 -13.12 6.37
N GLY A 232 17.16 -12.24 7.35
CA GLY A 232 17.09 -12.53 8.77
C GLY A 232 15.68 -12.91 9.24
N ILE A 233 15.63 -13.61 10.37
CA ILE A 233 14.37 -14.09 10.93
C ILE A 233 13.47 -12.95 11.41
N GLU A 234 14.06 -11.85 11.88
CA GLU A 234 13.35 -10.68 12.38
C GLU A 234 12.53 -10.00 11.28
N SER A 235 13.13 -9.81 10.09
CA SER A 235 12.43 -9.22 8.95
C SER A 235 11.27 -10.10 8.48
N LEU A 236 11.51 -11.42 8.39
CA LEU A 236 10.49 -12.39 7.98
C LEU A 236 9.32 -12.44 8.99
N VAL A 237 9.63 -12.59 10.29
CA VAL A 237 8.62 -12.65 11.34
C VAL A 237 7.81 -11.35 11.38
N GLY A 238 8.47 -10.20 11.24
CA GLY A 238 7.77 -8.92 11.16
C GLY A 238 6.81 -8.84 9.97
N ALA A 239 7.26 -9.22 8.77
CA ALA A 239 6.43 -9.21 7.56
C ALA A 239 5.22 -10.15 7.68
N VAL A 240 5.42 -11.34 8.24
CA VAL A 240 4.35 -12.32 8.52
C VAL A 240 3.38 -11.79 9.57
N ALA A 241 3.87 -11.19 10.67
CA ALA A 241 3.05 -10.65 11.74
C ALA A 241 2.15 -9.51 11.23
N VAL A 242 2.72 -8.53 10.52
CA VAL A 242 2.03 -7.40 9.90
C VAL A 242 0.94 -7.89 8.93
N SER A 243 1.27 -8.86 8.09
CA SER A 243 0.35 -9.45 7.11
C SER A 243 -0.77 -10.27 7.78
N SER A 244 -0.45 -10.94 8.89
CA SER A 244 -1.43 -11.70 9.68
C SER A 244 -2.44 -10.77 10.37
N VAL A 245 -2.01 -9.62 10.88
CA VAL A 245 -2.91 -8.60 11.44
C VAL A 245 -3.87 -8.09 10.37
N GLN A 246 -3.40 -7.79 9.16
CA GLN A 246 -4.26 -7.35 8.06
C GLN A 246 -5.28 -8.43 7.65
N LEU A 247 -4.84 -9.69 7.56
CA LEU A 247 -5.73 -10.82 7.29
C LEU A 247 -6.79 -10.97 8.39
N LEU A 248 -6.40 -10.86 9.67
CA LEU A 248 -7.34 -10.91 10.79
C LEU A 248 -8.38 -9.80 10.69
N LEU A 249 -7.96 -8.55 10.43
CA LEU A 249 -8.88 -7.42 10.26
C LEU A 249 -9.88 -7.66 9.13
N LEU A 250 -9.41 -8.23 8.01
CA LEU A 250 -10.25 -8.61 6.88
C LEU A 250 -11.27 -9.70 7.24
N VAL A 251 -10.85 -10.72 7.99
CA VAL A 251 -11.72 -11.81 8.48
C VAL A 251 -12.80 -11.22 9.39
N LEU A 252 -12.41 -10.46 10.43
CA LEU A 252 -13.33 -9.85 11.38
C LEU A 252 -14.35 -8.95 10.69
N TYR A 253 -13.89 -8.15 9.73
CA TYR A 253 -14.77 -7.32 8.92
C TYR A 253 -15.77 -8.16 8.13
N THR A 254 -15.29 -9.21 7.47
CA THR A 254 -16.12 -10.09 6.64
C THR A 254 -17.18 -10.79 7.49
N MET A 255 -16.81 -11.29 8.68
CA MET A 255 -17.75 -11.91 9.62
C MET A 255 -18.84 -10.92 10.07
N LYS A 256 -18.46 -9.69 10.43
CA LYS A 256 -19.42 -8.64 10.82
C LYS A 256 -20.36 -8.27 9.67
N ALA A 257 -19.87 -8.26 8.43
CA ALA A 257 -20.71 -7.97 7.28
C ALA A 257 -21.79 -9.05 7.04
N HIS A 258 -21.50 -10.32 7.33
CA HIS A 258 -22.48 -11.40 7.25
C HIS A 258 -23.50 -11.36 8.39
N SER A 259 -23.07 -11.11 9.63
CA SER A 259 -23.97 -11.07 10.79
C SER A 259 -25.01 -9.95 10.79
N VAL A 260 -24.87 -8.95 9.90
CA VAL A 260 -25.83 -7.84 9.74
C VAL A 260 -26.88 -8.15 8.67
N ASN A 261 -26.65 -9.17 7.83
CA ASN A 261 -27.55 -9.57 6.75
C ASN A 261 -28.40 -10.80 7.08
N ASP A 262 -28.12 -11.48 8.20
CA ASP A 262 -28.92 -12.56 8.78
C ASP A 262 -29.86 -12.01 9.87
#